data_AF-A0A662H863-F1
#
_entry.id   AF-A0A662H863-F1
#
_cell.length_a   1.000
_cell.length_b   1.000
_cell.length_c   1.000
_cell.angle_alpha   90.00
_cell.angle_beta   90.00
_cell.angle_gamma   90.00
#
_symmetry.space_group_name_H-M   'P 1'
#
loop_
_entity.id
_entity.type
_entity.pdbx_description
1 polymer ?
#
loop_
_entity_poly.entity_id
_entity_poly.type
_entity_poly.pdbx_seq_one_letter_code
_entity_poly.pdbx_strand_id
1 'polypeptide(L)'
;MQLVCPRCGRPCTIKRSRRGGCTYLYAVHRLGSSRYYCYIGPSASTLLARAWGAVRRLIDLAASLPDEDLIEAEEGLRELGRLVEEALRLLREEERFRGLATATPRARNVS
;
A
#
# COMPACT_ATOMS: atom_id res chain seq x y z
N MET A 1 10.13 -14.32 13.79
CA MET A 1 10.52 -14.05 12.39
C MET A 1 11.10 -12.64 12.32
N GLN A 2 12.31 -12.46 11.79
CA GLN A 2 12.96 -11.15 11.75
C GLN A 2 12.58 -10.44 10.45
N LEU A 3 12.07 -9.21 10.51
CA LEU A 3 11.70 -8.45 9.30
C LEU A 3 12.96 -8.02 8.57
N VAL A 4 12.96 -8.14 7.24
CA VAL A 4 14.05 -7.71 6.37
C VAL A 4 13.66 -6.38 5.72
N CYS A 5 14.58 -5.42 5.73
CA CYS A 5 14.34 -4.12 5.12
C CYS A 5 14.34 -4.23 3.60
N PRO A 6 13.26 -3.78 2.91
CA PRO A 6 13.18 -3.86 1.46
C PRO A 6 14.14 -2.92 0.73
N ARG A 7 14.72 -1.93 1.42
CA ARG A 7 15.65 -0.96 0.82
C ARG A 7 17.11 -1.43 0.83
N CYS A 8 17.52 -2.20 1.82
CA CYS A 8 18.94 -2.54 2.02
C CYS A 8 19.20 -4.02 2.38
N GLY A 9 18.16 -4.86 2.43
CA GLY A 9 18.28 -6.30 2.68
C GLY A 9 18.69 -6.69 4.10
N ARG A 10 18.87 -5.73 5.02
CA ARG A 10 19.30 -6.01 6.40
C ARG A 10 18.12 -6.23 7.35
N PRO A 11 18.31 -7.01 8.43
CA PRO A 11 17.31 -7.12 9.50
C PRO A 11 16.92 -5.76 10.08
N CYS A 12 15.63 -5.60 10.38
CA CYS A 12 15.09 -4.33 10.86
C CYS A 12 13.87 -4.51 11.76
N THR A 13 13.48 -3.40 12.39
CA THR A 13 12.14 -3.20 12.96
C THR A 13 11.45 -2.06 12.23
N ILE A 14 10.12 -2.03 12.21
CA ILE A 14 9.37 -0.95 11.53
C ILE A 14 8.97 0.11 12.54
N LYS A 15 9.36 1.36 12.28
CA LYS A 15 8.88 2.55 13.00
C LYS A 15 7.89 3.30 12.13
N ARG A 16 6.78 3.71 12.74
CA ARG A 16 5.81 4.62 12.13
C ARG A 16 6.08 6.05 12.60
N SER A 17 5.97 7.02 11.71
CA SER A 17 6.12 8.45 12.00
C SER A 17 4.98 9.22 11.36
N ARG A 18 4.34 10.14 12.09
CA ARG A 18 3.23 10.94 11.57
C ARG A 18 3.70 12.36 11.27
N ARG A 19 3.45 12.86 10.05
CA ARG A 19 3.75 14.24 9.63
C ARG A 19 2.68 14.72 8.65
N GLY A 20 2.11 15.90 8.86
CA GLY A 20 1.10 16.49 7.96
C GLY A 20 -0.07 15.55 7.67
N GLY A 21 -0.63 14.91 8.70
CA GLY A 21 -1.72 13.93 8.56
C GLY A 21 -1.33 12.58 7.94
N CYS A 22 -0.15 12.47 7.34
CA CYS A 22 0.37 11.27 6.71
C CYS A 22 1.16 10.41 7.71
N THR A 23 1.06 9.09 7.57
CA THR A 23 1.87 8.11 8.31
C THR A 23 2.93 7.53 7.39
N TYR A 24 4.18 7.58 7.84
CA TYR A 24 5.37 7.15 7.11
C TYR A 24 6.05 5.99 7.82
N LEU A 25 6.55 5.04 7.04
CA LEU A 25 7.22 3.84 7.50
C LEU A 25 8.73 3.98 7.33
N TYR A 26 9.45 3.62 8.38
CA TYR A 26 10.90 3.57 8.40
C TYR A 26 11.36 2.19 8.89
N ALA A 27 12.30 1.58 8.18
CA ALA A 27 13.06 0.45 8.70
C ALA A 27 14.14 1.01 9.64
N VAL A 28 14.13 0.54 10.88
CA VAL A 28 15.12 0.87 11.90
C VAL A 28 16.09 -0.28 12.03
N HIS A 29 17.36 0.05 11.86
CA HIS A 29 18.46 -0.88 11.92
C HIS A 29 19.32 -0.59 13.15
N ARG A 30 19.97 -1.64 13.68
CA ARG A 30 20.98 -1.51 14.73
C ARG A 30 22.33 -1.87 14.15
N LEU A 31 23.32 -1.02 14.38
CA LEU A 31 24.73 -1.28 14.09
C LEU A 31 25.52 -0.95 15.35
N GLY A 32 25.80 -1.98 16.16
CA GLY A 32 26.31 -1.78 17.52
C GLY A 32 25.32 -0.99 18.39
N SER A 33 25.80 0.10 19.00
CA SER A 33 24.99 1.04 19.80
C SER A 33 24.20 2.04 18.93
N SER A 34 24.56 2.19 17.66
CA SER A 34 23.97 3.17 16.76
C SER A 34 22.72 2.65 16.07
N ARG A 35 21.79 3.58 15.76
CA ARG A 35 20.61 3.32 14.94
C ARG A 35 20.67 4.13 13.66
N TYR A 36 20.34 3.48 12.54
CA TYR A 36 20.12 4.17 11.28
C TYR A 36 18.75 3.78 10.70
N TYR A 37 18.23 4.65 9.84
CA TYR A 37 16.86 4.59 9.37
C TYR A 37 16.82 4.55 7.84
N CYS A 38 16.13 3.57 7.27
CA CYS A 38 15.77 3.58 5.85
C CYS A 38 14.32 4.01 5.72
N TYR A 39 14.04 5.07 4.97
CA TYR A 39 12.67 5.44 4.60
C TYR A 39 12.11 4.39 3.63
N ILE A 40 10.96 3.81 3.98
CA ILE A 40 10.28 2.80 3.15
C ILE A 40 9.24 3.46 2.27
N GLY A 41 8.47 4.40 2.82
CA GLY A 41 7.34 5.01 2.12
C GLY A 41 6.22 5.43 3.05
N PRO A 42 5.14 6.01 2.52
CA PRO A 42 3.88 6.18 3.24
C PRO A 42 3.27 4.81 3.61
N SER A 43 2.47 4.78 4.68
CA SER A 43 1.68 3.60 5.01
C SER A 43 0.59 3.35 3.97
N ALA A 44 0.11 2.11 3.86
CA ALA A 44 -1.05 1.76 3.04
C ALA A 44 -2.26 2.64 3.38
N SER A 45 -2.54 2.88 4.66
CA SER A 45 -3.61 3.79 5.09
C SER A 45 -3.46 5.22 4.58
N THR A 46 -2.22 5.74 4.47
CA THR A 46 -1.95 7.07 3.92
C THR A 46 -2.17 7.11 2.42
N LEU A 47 -1.74 6.06 1.71
CA LEU A 47 -1.97 5.93 0.27
C LEU A 47 -3.46 5.84 -0.04
N LEU A 48 -4.21 5.03 0.71
CA LEU A 48 -5.67 4.91 0.59
C LEU A 48 -6.38 6.23 0.84
N ALA A 49 -6.00 6.96 1.91
CA ALA A 49 -6.59 8.27 2.18
C ALA A 49 -6.34 9.27 1.05
N ARG A 50 -5.15 9.25 0.44
CA ARG A 50 -4.83 10.11 -0.73
C ARG A 50 -5.62 9.72 -1.97
N ALA A 51 -5.72 8.43 -2.24
CA ALA A 51 -6.52 7.91 -3.37
C ALA A 51 -7.99 8.31 -3.22
N TRP A 52 -8.57 8.11 -2.03
CA TRP A 52 -9.95 8.53 -1.75
C TRP A 52 -10.16 10.03 -1.92
N GLY A 53 -9.21 10.85 -1.46
CA GLY A 53 -9.25 12.29 -1.69
C GLY A 53 -9.23 12.68 -3.17
N ALA A 54 -8.53 11.92 -4.02
CA ALA A 54 -8.54 12.15 -5.46
C ALA A 54 -9.87 11.75 -6.11
N VAL A 55 -10.41 10.58 -5.75
CA VAL A 55 -11.73 10.12 -6.21
C VAL A 55 -12.82 11.12 -5.85
N ARG A 56 -12.81 11.63 -4.62
CA ARG A 56 -13.78 12.64 -4.19
C ARG A 56 -13.72 13.91 -5.03
N ARG A 57 -12.52 14.42 -5.34
CA ARG A 57 -12.38 15.59 -6.22
C ARG A 57 -12.88 15.33 -7.63
N LEU A 58 -12.72 14.11 -8.16
CA LEU A 58 -13.27 13.75 -9.46
C LEU A 58 -14.80 13.76 -9.45
N ILE A 59 -15.42 13.24 -8.38
CA ILE A 59 -16.88 13.28 -8.21
C ILE A 59 -17.36 14.74 -8.11
N ASP A 60 -16.69 15.57 -7.29
CA ASP A 60 -17.04 16.98 -7.13
C ASP A 60 -16.91 17.75 -8.47
N LEU A 61 -15.89 17.42 -9.27
CA LEU A 61 -15.70 17.99 -10.62
C LEU A 61 -16.80 17.53 -11.57
N ALA A 62 -17.11 16.23 -11.62
CA ALA A 62 -18.15 15.69 -12.48
C ALA A 62 -19.53 16.29 -12.17
N ALA A 63 -19.83 16.52 -10.89
CA ALA A 63 -21.06 17.18 -10.46
C ALA A 63 -21.14 18.67 -10.87
N SER A 64 -20.03 19.27 -11.30
CA SER A 64 -19.97 20.66 -11.77
C SER A 64 -20.00 20.80 -13.31
N LEU A 65 -20.01 19.68 -14.03
CA LEU A 65 -20.04 19.66 -15.49
C LEU A 65 -21.47 19.86 -16.04
N PRO A 66 -21.62 20.49 -17.22
CA PRO A 66 -22.90 20.52 -17.94
C PRO A 66 -23.27 19.11 -18.47
N ASP A 67 -24.57 18.90 -18.74
CA ASP A 67 -25.15 17.59 -19.07
C ASP A 67 -24.50 16.86 -20.26
N GLU A 68 -23.91 17.61 -21.19
CA GLU A 68 -23.28 17.06 -22.39
C GLU A 68 -21.93 16.37 -22.07
N ASP A 69 -21.22 16.84 -21.05
CA ASP A 69 -19.93 16.31 -20.59
C ASP A 69 -20.10 15.18 -19.55
N LEU A 70 -21.32 14.97 -19.04
CA LEU A 70 -21.63 13.95 -18.05
C LEU A 70 -21.48 12.52 -18.60
N ILE A 71 -21.70 12.30 -19.90
CA ILE A 71 -21.59 10.97 -20.53
C ILE A 71 -20.13 10.51 -20.53
N GLU A 72 -19.20 11.35 -20.99
CA GLU A 72 -17.77 11.01 -20.99
C GLU A 72 -17.23 10.87 -19.56
N ALA A 73 -17.69 11.72 -18.63
CA ALA A 73 -17.35 11.60 -17.22
C ALA A 73 -17.85 10.29 -16.61
N GLU A 74 -19.07 9.85 -16.96
CA GLU A 74 -19.64 8.59 -16.49
C GLU A 74 -18.84 7.39 -17.00
N GLU A 75 -18.47 7.36 -18.28
CA GLU A 75 -17.61 6.30 -18.85
C GLU A 75 -16.25 6.24 -18.15
N GLY A 76 -15.62 7.40 -17.93
CA GLY A 76 -14.35 7.49 -17.21
C GLY A 76 -14.45 7.00 -15.75
N LEU A 77 -15.55 7.32 -15.06
CA LEU A 77 -15.80 6.85 -13.69
C LEU A 77 -16.06 5.34 -13.64
N ARG A 78 -16.79 4.79 -14.62
CA ARG A 78 -17.02 3.33 -14.75
C ARG A 78 -15.72 2.58 -14.98
N GLU A 79 -14.86 3.08 -15.86
CA GLU A 79 -13.56 2.46 -16.13
C GLU A 79 -12.63 2.53 -14.91
N LEU A 80 -12.60 3.66 -14.20
CA LEU A 80 -11.88 3.79 -12.94
C LEU A 80 -12.38 2.75 -11.91
N GLY A 81 -13.69 2.53 -11.82
CA GLY A 81 -14.29 1.49 -10.98
C GLY A 81 -13.75 0.10 -11.32
N ARG A 82 -13.74 -0.28 -12.60
CA ARG A 82 -13.16 -1.56 -13.07
C ARG A 82 -11.69 -1.71 -12.69
N LEU A 83 -10.87 -0.68 -12.92
CA LEU A 83 -9.44 -0.72 -12.59
C LEU A 83 -9.20 -0.89 -11.09
N VAL A 84 -10.04 -0.27 -10.25
CA VAL A 84 -9.97 -0.42 -8.79
C VAL A 84 -10.35 -1.84 -8.37
N GLU A 85 -11.42 -2.41 -8.93
CA GLU A 85 -11.83 -3.80 -8.65
C GLU A 85 -10.73 -4.80 -9.03
N GLU A 86 -10.12 -4.63 -10.20
CA GLU A 86 -9.03 -5.48 -10.67
C GLU A 86 -7.79 -5.35 -9.79
N ALA A 87 -7.41 -4.13 -9.40
CA ALA A 87 -6.31 -3.91 -8.47
C ALA A 87 -6.58 -4.57 -7.10
N LEU A 88 -7.81 -4.49 -6.58
CA LEU A 88 -8.21 -5.17 -5.34
C LEU A 88 -8.16 -6.69 -5.48
N ARG A 89 -8.54 -7.25 -6.63
CA ARG A 89 -8.43 -8.69 -6.90
C ARG A 89 -6.98 -9.14 -6.86
N LEU A 90 -6.09 -8.45 -7.58
CA LEU A 90 -4.66 -8.76 -7.61
C LEU A 90 -4.00 -8.66 -6.22
N LEU A 91 -4.38 -7.66 -5.42
CA LEU A 91 -3.88 -7.52 -4.05
C LEU A 91 -4.32 -8.69 -3.16
N ARG A 92 -5.58 -9.15 -3.24
CA ARG A 92 -6.06 -10.31 -2.48
C ARG A 92 -5.36 -11.59 -2.92
N GLU A 93 -5.12 -11.75 -4.21
CA GLU A 93 -4.35 -12.88 -4.74
C GLU A 93 -2.92 -12.86 -4.20
N GLU A 94 -2.24 -11.71 -4.22
CA GLU A 94 -0.91 -11.57 -3.64
C GLU A 94 -0.89 -11.88 -2.13
N GLU A 95 -1.87 -11.40 -1.36
CA GLU A 95 -2.02 -11.75 0.06
C GLU A 95 -2.23 -13.25 0.26
N ARG A 96 -3.03 -13.90 -0.58
CA ARG A 96 -3.24 -15.35 -0.56
C ARG A 96 -1.93 -16.10 -0.85
N PHE A 97 -1.17 -15.66 -1.85
CA PHE A 97 0.14 -16.25 -2.18
C PHE A 97 1.15 -16.05 -1.04
N ARG A 98 1.19 -14.86 -0.41
CA ARG A 98 2.04 -14.60 0.76
C ARG A 98 1.62 -15.45 1.97
N GLY A 99 0.32 -15.60 2.21
CA GLY A 99 -0.23 -16.45 3.27
C GLY A 99 0.15 -17.93 3.09
N LEU A 100 0.10 -18.43 1.85
CA LEU A 100 0.54 -19.79 1.49
C LEU A 100 2.06 -19.96 1.64
N ALA A 101 2.86 -18.96 1.23
CA ALA A 101 4.31 -18.97 1.39
C ALA A 101 4.77 -18.91 2.85
N THR A 102 3.94 -18.37 3.76
CA THR A 102 4.18 -18.41 5.20
C THR A 102 3.65 -19.68 5.88
N ALA A 103 2.81 -20.46 5.20
CA ALA A 103 2.20 -21.68 5.73
C ALA A 103 2.97 -22.96 5.39
N THR A 104 4.06 -22.89 4.61
CA THR A 104 4.91 -24.05 4.33
C THR A 104 5.50 -24.58 5.65
N PRO A 105 5.21 -25.83 6.06
CA PRO A 105 5.79 -26.40 7.26
C PRO A 105 7.30 -26.47 7.05
N ARG A 106 8.09 -26.02 8.04
CA ARG A 106 9.52 -26.37 8.11
C ARG A 106 9.61 -27.88 7.99
N ALA A 107 10.26 -28.37 6.93
CA ALA A 107 10.65 -29.76 6.83
C ALA A 107 11.33 -30.13 8.16
N ARG A 108 10.72 -31.06 8.90
CA ARG A 108 11.38 -31.68 10.04
C ARG A 108 12.59 -32.37 9.46
N ASN A 109 13.79 -31.89 9.81
CA ASN A 109 14.98 -32.72 9.70
C ASN A 109 14.71 -33.93 10.58
N VAL A 110 14.38 -35.05 9.94
CA VAL A 110 14.40 -36.37 10.57
C VAL A 110 15.86 -36.79 10.49
N SER A 111 16.45 -36.93 11.67
CA SER A 111 17.79 -37.42 11.94
C SER A 111 18.03 -38.82 11.38
#